data_AF-A0AAU9XD77-F1
#
_entry.id   AF-A0AAU9XD77-F1
#
_cell.length_a   1.000
_cell.length_b   1.000
_cell.length_c   1.000
_cell.angle_alpha   90.00
_cell.angle_beta   90.00
_cell.angle_gamma   90.00
#
_symmetry.space_group_name_H-M   'P 1'
#
loop_
_entity.id
_entity.type
_entity.pdbx_description
1 polymer ?
#
loop_
_entity_poly.entity_id
_entity_poly.type
_entity_poly.pdbx_seq_one_letter_code
_entity_poly.pdbx_strand_id
1 'polypeptide(L)'
;MEALAQCYQASDTWQKRRQILSILADKVRFTKLLRYIPCLTNYRFTDAKRHCLTYGRGGPVKSLRAFRRDIASSQIKRFIAFITSSHIVQDLPFGERSVTLSNKENLKIPNVMIPKRVVKQYLADCDRMSFKPLSRSTLLRILAV
;
A
#
# COMPACT_ATOMS: atom_id res chain seq x y z
N MET A 1 -22.05 -27.56 10.90
CA MET A 1 -20.63 -27.38 10.51
C MET A 1 -20.48 -27.20 9.01
N GLU A 2 -21.32 -27.83 8.19
CA GLU A 2 -21.29 -27.72 6.71
C GLU A 2 -21.43 -26.30 6.19
N ALA A 3 -22.36 -25.51 6.74
CA ALA A 3 -22.54 -24.11 6.33
C ALA A 3 -21.25 -23.27 6.46
N LEU A 4 -20.49 -23.44 7.56
CA LEU A 4 -19.22 -22.72 7.75
C LEU A 4 -18.10 -23.24 6.83
N ALA A 5 -18.11 -24.54 6.51
CA ALA A 5 -17.19 -25.10 5.53
C ALA A 5 -17.47 -24.54 4.11
N GLN A 6 -18.75 -24.38 3.76
CA GLN A 6 -19.16 -23.71 2.51
C GLN A 6 -18.71 -22.25 2.48
N CYS A 7 -18.92 -21.48 3.57
CA CYS A 7 -18.43 -20.10 3.66
C CYS A 7 -16.90 -20.01 3.53
N TYR A 8 -16.16 -20.97 4.08
CA TYR A 8 -14.70 -21.05 3.94
C TYR A 8 -14.28 -21.29 2.48
N GLN A 9 -14.97 -22.18 1.78
CA GLN A 9 -14.69 -22.45 0.37
C GLN A 9 -15.02 -21.25 -0.52
N ALA A 10 -16.19 -20.62 -0.31
CA ALA A 10 -16.66 -19.46 -1.06
C ALA A 10 -15.86 -18.17 -0.84
N SER A 11 -14.98 -18.12 0.18
CA SER A 11 -14.18 -16.94 0.47
C SER A 11 -12.91 -16.87 -0.39
N ASP A 12 -12.73 -15.81 -1.17
CA ASP A 12 -11.52 -15.65 -2.01
C ASP A 12 -10.25 -15.33 -1.22
N THR A 13 -10.38 -14.60 -0.11
CA THR A 13 -9.23 -14.08 0.64
C THR A 13 -8.94 -14.92 1.87
N TRP A 14 -7.65 -15.12 2.16
CA TRP A 14 -7.22 -15.80 3.38
C TRP A 14 -7.72 -15.10 4.65
N GLN A 15 -7.83 -13.78 4.64
CA GLN A 15 -8.32 -12.99 5.77
C GLN A 15 -9.76 -13.37 6.15
N LYS A 16 -10.66 -13.48 5.18
CA LYS A 16 -12.04 -13.93 5.41
C LYS A 16 -12.08 -15.40 5.84
N ARG A 17 -11.31 -16.26 5.18
CA ARG A 17 -11.15 -17.68 5.56
C ARG A 17 -10.69 -17.86 7.00
N ARG A 18 -9.72 -17.05 7.44
CA ARG A 18 -9.21 -17.05 8.82
C ARG A 18 -10.24 -16.57 9.82
N GLN A 19 -11.02 -15.54 9.49
CA GLN A 19 -12.12 -15.07 10.34
C GLN A 19 -13.16 -16.17 10.54
N ILE A 20 -13.60 -16.81 9.45
CA ILE A 20 -14.56 -17.92 9.50
C ILE A 20 -14.01 -19.09 10.32
N LEU A 21 -12.75 -19.48 10.07
CA LEU A 21 -12.09 -20.54 10.84
C LEU A 21 -11.97 -20.20 12.33
N SER A 22 -11.72 -18.94 12.68
CA SER A 22 -11.55 -18.52 14.08
C SER A 22 -12.79 -18.77 14.95
N ILE A 23 -13.98 -18.86 14.34
CA ILE A 23 -15.24 -19.18 15.04
C ILE A 23 -15.19 -20.62 15.57
N LEU A 24 -14.66 -21.56 14.77
CA LEU A 24 -14.63 -22.99 15.10
C LEU A 24 -13.32 -23.44 15.72
N ALA A 25 -12.20 -22.77 15.43
CA ALA A 25 -10.88 -23.19 15.86
C ALA A 25 -10.70 -23.25 17.39
N ASP A 26 -11.49 -22.46 18.12
CA ASP A 26 -11.56 -22.46 19.59
C ASP A 26 -12.38 -23.63 20.16
N LYS A 27 -13.41 -24.08 19.44
CA LYS A 27 -14.40 -25.06 19.95
C LYS A 27 -14.22 -26.47 19.39
N VAL A 28 -13.53 -26.61 18.26
CA VAL A 28 -13.45 -27.87 17.51
C VAL A 28 -11.98 -28.26 17.32
N ARG A 29 -11.69 -29.54 17.57
CA ARG A 29 -10.37 -30.13 17.32
C ARG A 29 -10.07 -30.17 15.81
N PHE A 30 -8.80 -30.03 15.47
CA PHE A 30 -8.32 -30.03 14.08
C PHE A 30 -8.80 -31.26 13.29
N THR A 31 -8.72 -32.45 13.87
CA THR A 31 -9.13 -33.72 13.23
C THR A 31 -10.60 -33.73 12.83
N LYS A 32 -11.48 -33.10 13.62
CA LYS A 32 -12.91 -33.00 13.33
C LYS A 32 -13.17 -31.96 12.23
N LEU A 33 -12.41 -30.86 12.21
CA LEU A 33 -12.48 -29.84 11.16
C LEU A 33 -11.99 -30.36 9.80
N LEU A 34 -10.97 -31.22 9.80
CA LEU A 34 -10.39 -31.78 8.57
C LEU A 34 -11.41 -32.60 7.77
N ARG A 35 -12.39 -33.22 8.44
CA ARG A 35 -13.49 -33.95 7.78
C ARG A 35 -14.36 -33.06 6.90
N TYR A 36 -14.46 -31.77 7.22
CA TYR A 36 -15.27 -30.80 6.48
C TYR A 36 -14.42 -29.91 5.56
N ILE A 37 -13.14 -29.72 5.89
CA ILE A 37 -12.20 -28.89 5.13
C ILE A 37 -10.91 -29.70 4.95
N PRO A 38 -10.85 -30.60 3.95
CA PRO A 38 -9.69 -31.48 3.77
C PRO A 38 -8.41 -30.72 3.38
N CYS A 39 -8.54 -29.54 2.77
CA CYS A 39 -7.41 -28.67 2.43
C CYS A 39 -6.89 -27.81 3.60
N LEU A 40 -7.38 -28.02 4.83
CA LEU A 40 -6.97 -27.25 6.00
C LEU A 40 -5.63 -27.76 6.54
N THR A 41 -4.62 -26.88 6.55
CA THR A 41 -3.32 -27.19 7.18
C THR A 41 -3.33 -26.87 8.67
N ASN A 42 -2.47 -27.55 9.43
CA ASN A 42 -2.29 -27.28 10.87
C ASN A 42 -1.84 -25.82 11.11
N TYR A 43 -1.00 -25.28 10.22
CA TYR A 43 -0.63 -23.86 10.25
C TYR A 43 -1.85 -22.93 10.18
N ARG A 44 -2.77 -23.15 9.22
CA ARG A 44 -3.99 -22.34 9.07
C ARG A 44 -4.92 -22.45 10.27
N PHE A 45 -5.00 -23.63 10.87
CA PHE A 45 -5.76 -23.87 12.08
C PHE A 45 -5.18 -23.13 13.30
N THR A 46 -3.86 -23.21 13.51
CA THR A 46 -3.18 -22.49 14.60
C THR A 46 -3.21 -20.98 14.41
N ASP A 47 -3.11 -20.48 13.17
CA ASP A 47 -3.26 -19.06 12.85
C ASP A 47 -4.68 -18.56 13.16
N ALA A 48 -5.71 -19.37 12.87
CA ALA A 48 -7.10 -19.05 13.23
C ALA A 48 -7.34 -19.04 14.74
N LYS A 49 -6.69 -19.94 15.51
CA LYS A 49 -6.71 -19.89 16.99
C LYS A 49 -6.05 -18.62 17.52
N ARG A 50 -4.86 -18.27 17.00
CA ARG A 50 -4.17 -17.01 17.35
C ARG A 50 -5.06 -15.81 17.04
N HIS A 51 -5.70 -15.80 15.86
CA HIS A 51 -6.65 -14.75 15.48
C HIS A 51 -7.81 -14.63 16.48
N CYS A 52 -8.40 -15.74 16.92
CA CYS A 52 -9.46 -15.74 17.94
C CYS A 52 -9.00 -15.12 19.27
N LEU A 53 -7.77 -15.41 19.71
CA LEU A 53 -7.22 -14.86 20.95
C LEU A 53 -6.94 -13.35 20.84
N THR A 54 -6.46 -12.88 19.69
CA THR A 54 -6.08 -11.48 19.49
C THR A 54 -7.27 -10.57 19.17
N TYR A 55 -8.21 -11.03 18.34
CA TYR A 55 -9.28 -10.19 17.78
C TYR A 55 -10.69 -10.65 18.19
N GLY A 56 -10.82 -11.75 18.93
CA GLY A 56 -12.09 -12.38 19.25
C GLY A 56 -12.60 -13.32 18.15
N ARG A 57 -13.65 -14.09 18.47
CA ARG A 57 -14.28 -15.07 17.56
C ARG A 57 -14.90 -14.33 16.36
N GLY A 58 -14.48 -14.68 15.14
CA GLY A 58 -14.99 -14.05 13.93
C GLY A 58 -14.66 -12.56 13.83
N GLY A 59 -13.77 -12.04 14.69
CA GLY A 59 -13.48 -10.61 14.76
C GLY A 59 -12.90 -10.12 13.43
N PRO A 60 -13.44 -9.04 12.85
CA PRO A 60 -12.88 -8.48 11.63
C PRO A 60 -11.44 -8.05 11.91
N VAL A 61 -10.51 -8.54 11.09
CA VAL A 61 -9.17 -7.92 11.01
C VAL A 61 -9.45 -6.51 10.54
N LYS A 62 -9.26 -5.50 11.42
CA LYS A 62 -9.24 -4.11 10.98
C LYS A 62 -8.16 -4.03 9.93
N SER A 63 -8.55 -4.09 8.66
CA SER A 63 -7.69 -3.74 7.56
C SER A 63 -7.47 -2.26 7.74
N LEU A 64 -6.45 -1.91 8.53
CA LEU A 64 -5.67 -0.74 8.26
C LEU A 64 -4.99 -1.00 6.91
N ARG A 65 -5.79 -1.06 5.83
CA ARG A 65 -5.40 -0.35 4.63
C ARG A 65 -5.28 1.07 5.13
N ALA A 66 -4.09 1.37 5.63
CA ALA A 66 -3.62 2.72 5.68
C ALA A 66 -3.75 3.13 4.22
N PHE A 67 -4.86 3.79 3.91
CA PHE A 67 -4.91 4.70 2.80
C PHE A 67 -3.61 5.48 2.95
N ARG A 68 -2.65 5.25 2.05
CA ARG A 68 -1.32 5.85 2.17
C ARG A 68 -1.62 7.33 2.34
N ARG A 69 -1.32 7.79 3.54
CA ARG A 69 -1.86 9.00 4.14
C ARG A 69 -1.94 10.13 3.12
N ASP A 70 -3.11 10.74 3.07
CA ASP A 70 -3.41 12.01 2.43
C ASP A 70 -2.71 13.18 3.17
N ILE A 71 -1.42 13.02 3.51
CA ILE A 71 -0.68 13.94 4.37
C ILE A 71 0.02 15.05 3.59
N ALA A 72 -0.05 15.07 2.26
CA ALA A 72 0.75 16.02 1.51
C ALA A 72 0.22 16.38 0.14
N SER A 73 -1.10 16.44 -0.09
CA SER A 73 -1.60 16.93 -1.39
C SER A 73 -0.95 18.28 -1.75
N SER A 74 -0.79 19.20 -0.79
CA SER A 74 -0.12 20.49 -1.00
C SER A 74 1.39 20.38 -1.24
N GLN A 75 2.13 19.60 -0.43
CA GLN A 75 3.58 19.46 -0.59
C GLN A 75 3.93 18.70 -1.88
N ILE A 76 3.15 17.68 -2.24
CA ILE A 76 3.26 16.94 -3.51
C ILE A 76 2.88 17.85 -4.67
N LYS A 77 1.75 18.56 -4.63
CA LYS A 77 1.36 19.52 -5.68
C LYS A 77 2.44 20.58 -5.91
N ARG A 78 3.03 21.11 -4.84
CA ARG A 78 4.11 22.10 -4.94
C ARG A 78 5.40 21.48 -5.50
N PHE A 79 5.73 20.25 -5.12
CA PHE A 79 6.86 19.54 -5.70
C PHE A 79 6.64 19.24 -7.19
N ILE A 80 5.42 18.85 -7.59
CA ILE A 80 5.04 18.66 -8.99
C ILE A 80 5.15 19.99 -9.74
N ALA A 81 4.56 21.08 -9.21
CA ALA A 81 4.65 22.42 -9.81
C ALA A 81 6.10 22.88 -9.98
N PHE A 82 6.98 22.53 -9.04
CA PHE A 82 8.42 22.81 -9.10
C PHE A 82 9.12 22.03 -10.22
N ILE A 83 8.89 20.72 -10.36
CA ILE A 83 9.52 19.92 -11.42
C ILE A 83 8.93 20.20 -12.81
N THR A 84 7.69 20.67 -12.90
CA THR A 84 7.04 21.07 -14.16
C THR A 84 7.29 22.54 -14.51
N SER A 85 7.82 23.35 -13.58
CA SER A 85 8.17 24.74 -13.88
C SER A 85 9.38 24.79 -14.81
N SER A 86 9.25 25.55 -15.90
CA SER A 86 10.23 25.70 -16.98
C SER A 86 11.58 26.29 -16.55
N HIS A 87 11.70 26.74 -15.30
CA HIS A 87 12.85 27.53 -14.84
C HIS A 87 13.91 26.72 -14.10
N ILE A 88 13.72 25.41 -13.83
CA ILE A 88 14.62 24.67 -12.92
C ILE A 88 15.28 23.43 -13.54
N VAL A 89 15.08 23.13 -14.82
CA VAL A 89 15.85 22.08 -15.51
C VAL A 89 16.47 22.63 -16.80
N GLN A 90 17.37 23.60 -16.65
CA GLN A 90 18.32 23.96 -17.70
C GLN A 90 19.56 23.06 -17.65
N ASP A 91 19.38 21.76 -17.86
CA ASP A 91 20.45 20.92 -18.39
C ASP A 91 19.82 20.01 -19.46
N LEU A 92 20.27 20.24 -20.68
CA LEU A 92 19.89 19.67 -21.98
C LEU A 92 19.19 18.28 -21.97
N PRO A 93 18.03 18.10 -22.64
CA PRO A 93 17.32 16.83 -22.64
C PRO A 93 17.92 15.81 -23.63
N PHE A 94 18.23 14.61 -23.11
CA PHE A 94 18.41 13.39 -23.91
C PHE A 94 17.19 12.47 -23.68
N GLY A 95 16.02 12.86 -24.20
CA GLY A 95 14.80 12.04 -24.31
C GLY A 95 13.61 12.40 -23.39
N GLU A 96 12.41 11.91 -23.73
CA GLU A 96 11.12 12.10 -23.04
C GLU A 96 10.55 10.74 -22.54
N ARG A 97 9.83 10.72 -21.40
CA ARG A 97 9.04 9.57 -20.91
C ARG A 97 7.62 9.99 -20.57
N SER A 98 6.62 9.15 -20.86
CA SER A 98 5.21 9.40 -20.52
C SER A 98 4.79 8.64 -19.27
N VAL A 99 4.27 9.34 -18.27
CA VAL A 99 3.63 8.76 -17.08
C VAL A 99 2.12 8.91 -17.22
N THR A 100 1.40 7.79 -17.23
CA THR A 100 -0.07 7.78 -17.27
C THR A 100 -0.62 7.82 -15.85
N LEU A 101 -1.31 8.89 -15.49
CA LEU A 101 -1.97 9.05 -14.20
C LEU A 101 -3.24 8.17 -14.14
N SER A 102 -3.73 7.93 -12.92
CA SER A 102 -4.94 7.12 -12.66
C SER A 102 -6.21 7.70 -13.29
N ASN A 103 -6.19 8.98 -13.68
CA ASN A 103 -7.23 9.69 -14.41
C ASN A 103 -7.08 9.56 -15.95
N LYS A 104 -6.17 8.71 -16.44
CA LYS A 104 -5.81 8.53 -17.87
C LYS A 104 -5.15 9.75 -18.53
N GLU A 105 -4.69 10.73 -17.76
CA GLU A 105 -3.88 11.82 -18.30
C GLU A 105 -2.44 11.35 -18.51
N ASN A 106 -1.89 11.64 -19.69
CA ASN A 106 -0.51 11.33 -20.03
C ASN A 106 0.36 12.56 -19.77
N LEU A 107 1.17 12.51 -18.72
CA LEU A 107 2.14 13.55 -18.38
C LEU A 107 3.49 13.19 -19.00
N LYS A 108 4.02 14.06 -19.86
CA LYS A 108 5.36 13.92 -20.44
C LYS A 108 6.39 14.49 -19.47
N ILE A 109 7.31 13.65 -19.01
CA ILE A 109 8.40 14.01 -18.09
C ILE A 109 9.73 13.84 -18.83
N PRO A 110 10.62 14.85 -18.83
CA PRO A 110 11.95 14.73 -19.44
C PRO A 110 12.80 13.65 -18.74
N ASN A 111 13.49 12.80 -19.52
CA ASN A 111 14.22 11.62 -19.05
C ASN A 111 15.56 11.92 -18.36
N VAL A 112 15.94 13.19 -18.17
CA VAL A 112 17.29 13.55 -17.66
C VAL A 112 17.24 14.55 -16.50
N MET A 113 16.29 14.37 -15.58
CA MET A 113 16.40 14.96 -14.25
C MET A 113 17.27 14.06 -13.38
N ILE A 114 18.49 14.47 -13.01
CA ILE A 114 19.25 13.79 -11.95
C ILE A 114 18.42 13.93 -10.66
N PRO A 115 17.76 12.86 -10.16
CA PRO A 115 16.73 13.03 -9.13
C PRO A 115 17.30 13.62 -7.85
N LYS A 116 18.55 13.28 -7.54
CA LYS A 116 19.31 13.83 -6.41
C LYS A 116 19.53 15.35 -6.52
N ARG A 117 19.76 15.87 -7.72
CA ARG A 117 20.04 17.30 -7.97
C ARG A 117 18.76 18.13 -7.91
N VAL A 118 17.68 17.64 -8.53
CA VAL A 118 16.34 18.22 -8.44
C VAL A 118 15.88 18.34 -6.99
N VAL A 119 16.04 17.25 -6.22
CA VAL A 119 15.66 17.27 -4.80
C VAL A 119 16.52 18.25 -4.01
N LYS A 120 17.81 18.40 -4.34
CA LYS A 120 18.69 19.39 -3.69
C LYS A 120 18.23 20.82 -3.98
N GLN A 121 17.87 21.14 -5.23
CA GLN A 121 17.36 22.46 -5.61
C GLN A 121 16.01 22.73 -4.96
N TYR A 122 15.11 21.75 -4.93
CA TYR A 122 13.81 21.88 -4.28
C TYR A 122 13.91 22.16 -2.79
N LEU A 123 14.81 21.47 -2.09
CA LEU A 123 15.04 21.71 -0.66
C LEU A 123 15.57 23.13 -0.43
N ALA A 124 16.51 23.60 -1.25
CA ALA A 124 17.04 24.97 -1.15
C ALA A 124 15.96 26.04 -1.41
N ASP A 125 15.05 25.81 -2.36
CA ASP A 125 13.92 26.70 -2.62
C ASP A 125 12.86 26.65 -1.49
N CYS A 126 12.66 25.49 -0.88
CA CYS A 126 11.80 25.35 0.29
C CYS A 126 12.35 26.13 1.50
N ASP A 127 13.67 26.09 1.71
CA ASP A 127 14.34 26.87 2.76
C ASP A 127 14.17 28.37 2.54
N ARG A 128 14.32 28.86 1.29
CA ARG A 128 14.07 30.27 0.93
C ARG A 128 12.65 30.73 1.21
N MET A 129 11.67 29.86 0.97
CA MET A 129 10.26 30.18 1.12
C MET A 129 9.69 29.78 2.49
N SER A 130 10.55 29.36 3.44
CA SER A 130 10.15 28.86 4.77
C SER A 130 9.06 27.79 4.72
N PHE A 131 9.08 26.95 3.68
CA PHE A 131 8.12 25.87 3.49
C PHE A 131 8.72 24.57 3.98
N LYS A 132 7.98 23.78 4.77
CA LYS A 132 8.42 22.46 5.21
C LYS A 132 8.25 21.44 4.09
N PRO A 133 9.33 20.88 3.50
CA PRO A 133 9.24 19.91 2.42
C PRO A 133 8.98 18.50 2.95
N LEU A 134 8.70 17.58 2.02
CA LEU A 134 8.72 16.14 2.28
C LEU A 134 10.15 15.64 2.51
N SER A 135 10.26 14.46 3.12
CA SER A 135 11.57 13.82 3.31
C SER A 135 12.28 13.60 1.96
N ARG A 136 13.60 13.75 1.94
CA ARG A 136 14.43 13.51 0.75
C ARG A 136 14.15 12.15 0.10
N SER A 137 13.99 11.10 0.91
CA SER A 137 13.68 9.74 0.46
C SER A 137 12.31 9.63 -0.20
N THR A 138 11.32 10.39 0.29
CA THR A 138 9.98 10.47 -0.31
C THR A 138 10.04 11.17 -1.67
N LEU A 139 10.75 12.30 -1.76
CA LEU A 139 10.89 13.06 -3.00
C LEU A 139 11.61 12.26 -4.10
N LEU A 140 12.68 11.55 -3.73
CA LEU A 140 13.39 10.66 -4.66
C LEU A 140 12.51 9.49 -5.13
N ARG A 141 11.65 8.96 -4.26
CA ARG A 141 10.71 7.90 -4.62
C ARG A 141 9.65 8.39 -5.62
N ILE A 142 9.21 9.65 -5.50
CA ILE A 142 8.28 10.26 -6.45
C ILE A 142 8.91 10.37 -7.85
N LEU A 143 10.22 10.67 -7.93
CA LEU A 143 10.95 10.77 -9.20
C LEU A 143 11.42 9.42 -9.79
N ALA A 144 11.33 8.33 -9.02
CA ALA A 144 11.77 7.00 -9.43
C ALA A 144 10.63 6.12 -10.00
N VAL A 145 9.38 6.63 -9.96
CA VAL A 145 8.20 6.02 -10.58
C VAL A 145 8.12 6.44 -12.04
#